data_AF-A0A060YJE1-F1
#
_entry.id   AF-A0A060YJE1-F1
#
_cell.length_a   1.000
_cell.length_b   1.000
_cell.length_c   1.000
_cell.angle_alpha   90.00
_cell.angle_beta   90.00
_cell.angle_gamma   90.00
#
_symmetry.space_group_name_H-M   'P 1'
#
loop_
_entity.id
_entity.type
_entity.pdbx_description
1 polymer ?
#
loop_
_entity_poly.entity_id
_entity_poly.type
_entity_poly.pdbx_seq_one_letter_code
_entity_poly.pdbx_strand_id
1 'polypeptide(L)'
;MLVDGCHNAAELIQEVTTACSWNGKECNLGVHIDEGFSLFTEEMGIRKTVLLQQPFERLRMSSDDGVHMIFLDFGGPEAEIQLDLHSCPKTMVFIIHSFLSAKVKRLGLLA
;
A
#
# COMPACT_ATOMS: atom_id res chain seq x y z
N MET A 1 9.69 1.20 23.44
CA MET A 1 8.52 0.30 23.52
C MET A 1 8.40 -0.47 22.21
N LEU A 2 7.71 -1.63 22.15
CA LEU A 2 7.58 -2.45 20.92
C LEU A 2 7.17 -1.66 19.67
N VAL A 3 6.34 -0.63 19.85
CA VAL A 3 5.85 0.27 18.79
C VAL A 3 6.97 1.06 18.11
N ASP A 4 8.02 1.45 18.86
CA ASP A 4 9.18 2.16 18.28
C ASP A 4 9.99 1.26 17.35
N GLY A 5 10.05 -0.04 17.65
CA GLY A 5 10.71 -1.03 16.79
C GLY A 5 10.02 -1.17 15.44
N CYS A 6 8.68 -1.21 15.42
CA CYS A 6 7.92 -1.29 14.17
C CYS A 6 8.08 -0.04 13.30
N HIS A 7 8.13 1.15 13.91
CA HIS A 7 8.39 2.38 13.17
C HIS A 7 9.78 2.39 12.53
N ASN A 8 10.81 2.00 13.28
CA ASN A 8 12.18 1.91 12.73
C ASN A 8 12.26 0.88 11.59
N ALA A 9 11.58 -0.26 11.73
CA ALA A 9 11.55 -1.27 10.66
C ALA A 9 10.85 -0.73 9.39
N ALA A 10 9.75 -0.01 9.54
CA ALA A 10 9.06 0.63 8.40
C ALA A 10 9.95 1.65 7.69
N GLU A 11 10.70 2.46 8.44
CA GLU A 11 11.66 3.41 7.87
C GLU A 11 12.84 2.74 7.16
N LEU A 12 13.27 1.56 7.62
CA LEU A 12 14.35 0.79 6.97
C LEU A 12 13.88 0.05 5.71
N ILE A 13 12.69 -0.54 5.74
CA ILE A 13 12.13 -1.31 4.60
C ILE A 13 11.72 -0.38 3.47
N GLN A 14 11.13 0.78 3.81
CA GLN A 14 10.62 1.83 2.93
C GLN A 14 9.50 1.40 1.97
N GLU A 15 9.60 0.26 1.30
CA GLU A 15 8.61 -0.26 0.35
C GLU A 15 8.34 -1.75 0.56
N VAL A 16 7.07 -2.12 0.45
CA VAL A 16 6.64 -3.53 0.28
C VAL A 16 5.88 -3.66 -1.02
N THR A 17 6.19 -4.71 -1.78
CA THR A 17 5.49 -5.06 -3.02
C THR A 17 4.79 -6.40 -2.87
N THR A 18 3.58 -6.52 -3.43
CA THR A 18 2.88 -7.80 -3.59
C THR A 18 2.30 -7.93 -5.00
N ALA A 19 2.27 -9.15 -5.53
CA ALA A 19 1.50 -9.45 -6.74
C ALA A 19 -0.01 -9.30 -6.46
N CYS A 20 -0.76 -8.82 -7.44
CA CYS A 20 -2.21 -8.70 -7.37
C CYS A 20 -2.85 -8.59 -8.77
N SER A 21 -4.14 -8.88 -8.87
CA SER A 21 -4.94 -8.50 -10.04
C SER A 21 -5.70 -7.20 -9.80
N TRP A 22 -5.68 -6.30 -10.79
CA TRP A 22 -6.54 -5.12 -10.85
C TRP A 22 -7.38 -5.13 -12.13
N ASN A 23 -8.72 -5.08 -12.00
CA ASN A 23 -9.64 -5.18 -13.13
C ASN A 23 -9.37 -6.41 -14.03
N GLY A 24 -9.04 -7.54 -13.41
CA GLY A 24 -8.74 -8.80 -14.09
C GLY A 24 -7.37 -8.86 -14.79
N LYS A 25 -6.49 -7.87 -14.56
CA LYS A 25 -5.12 -7.84 -15.10
C LYS A 25 -4.09 -8.01 -14.00
N GLU A 26 -3.15 -8.90 -14.22
CA GLU A 26 -2.00 -9.10 -13.34
C GLU A 26 -1.12 -7.85 -13.27
N CYS A 27 -0.78 -7.46 -12.05
CA CYS A 27 0.11 -6.35 -11.73
C CYS A 27 0.72 -6.54 -10.34
N ASN A 28 1.42 -5.53 -9.85
CA ASN A 28 1.97 -5.48 -8.51
C ASN A 28 1.47 -4.22 -7.82
N LEU A 29 1.08 -4.37 -6.55
CA LEU A 29 0.85 -3.29 -5.62
C LEU A 29 2.16 -3.00 -4.88
N GLY A 30 2.71 -1.81 -5.05
CA GLY A 30 3.78 -1.26 -4.21
C GLY A 30 3.21 -0.28 -3.17
N VAL A 31 3.63 -0.42 -1.92
CA VAL A 31 3.32 0.52 -0.83
C VAL A 31 4.64 1.03 -0.28
N HIS A 32 4.95 2.30 -0.55
CA HIS A 32 6.17 2.99 -0.13
C HIS A 32 5.84 4.06 0.92
N ILE A 33 6.55 4.10 2.05
CA ILE A 33 6.30 4.99 3.18
C ILE A 33 6.21 6.48 2.80
N ASP A 34 7.09 6.96 1.91
CA ASP A 34 7.08 8.33 1.40
C ASP A 34 6.20 8.51 0.13
N GLU A 35 6.42 7.72 -0.92
CA GLU A 35 5.75 7.88 -2.22
C GLU A 35 4.29 7.39 -2.27
N GLY A 36 3.85 6.61 -1.28
CA GLY A 36 2.50 6.07 -1.20
C GLY A 36 2.32 4.77 -2.00
N PHE A 37 1.28 4.71 -2.81
CA PHE A 37 0.78 3.52 -3.47
C PHE A 37 1.12 3.56 -4.96
N SER A 38 1.55 2.42 -5.51
CA SER A 38 1.75 2.25 -6.95
C SER A 38 1.13 0.96 -7.49
N LEU A 39 0.28 1.14 -8.51
CA LEU A 39 -0.13 0.21 -9.57
C LEU A 39 0.99 -0.03 -10.57
N PHE A 40 1.60 -1.19 -10.74
CA PHE A 40 2.54 -1.37 -11.86
C PHE A 40 2.63 -2.79 -12.42
N THR A 41 2.93 -2.90 -13.71
CA THR A 41 3.37 -4.16 -14.32
C THR A 41 4.88 -4.15 -14.48
N GLU A 42 5.49 -5.34 -14.52
CA GLU A 42 6.90 -5.51 -14.80
C GLU A 42 7.09 -6.51 -15.93
N GLU A 43 7.59 -6.04 -17.08
CA GLU A 43 7.90 -6.89 -18.21
C GLU A 43 9.37 -7.33 -18.16
N MET A 44 9.59 -8.65 -18.24
CA MET A 44 10.91 -9.28 -18.23
C MET A 44 11.82 -8.85 -17.07
N GLY A 45 11.24 -8.41 -15.93
CA GLY A 45 11.99 -7.99 -14.75
C GLY A 45 12.80 -6.70 -14.91
N ILE A 46 12.61 -5.95 -15.99
CA ILE A 46 13.43 -4.78 -16.32
C ILE A 46 12.55 -3.55 -16.59
N ARG A 47 11.36 -3.74 -17.16
CA ARG A 47 10.51 -2.62 -17.58
C ARG A 47 9.29 -2.49 -16.67
N LYS A 48 9.38 -1.58 -15.70
CA LYS A 48 8.25 -1.16 -14.85
C LYS A 48 7.34 -0.19 -15.61
N THR A 49 6.05 -0.50 -15.72
CA THR A 49 5.02 0.40 -16.26
C THR A 49 4.02 0.73 -15.17
N VAL A 50 3.93 2.00 -14.78
CA VAL A 50 3.00 2.47 -13.75
C VAL A 50 1.60 2.62 -14.33
N LEU A 51 0.64 1.95 -13.70
CA LEU A 51 -0.79 1.98 -14.01
C LEU A 51 -1.56 2.99 -13.14
N LEU A 52 -1.12 3.18 -11.89
CA LEU A 52 -1.72 4.07 -10.91
C LEU A 52 -0.64 4.53 -9.93
N GLN A 53 -0.72 5.77 -9.47
CA GLN A 53 0.07 6.23 -8.32
C GLN A 53 -0.78 7.15 -7.45
N GLN A 54 -0.80 6.90 -6.14
CA GLN A 54 -1.54 7.71 -5.17
C GLN A 54 -0.70 7.93 -3.92
N PRO A 55 -0.58 9.15 -3.41
CA PRO A 55 0.16 9.40 -2.18
C PRO A 55 -0.65 8.97 -0.95
N PHE A 56 0.02 8.76 0.19
CA PHE A 56 -0.63 8.35 1.44
C PHE A 56 -1.73 9.33 1.89
N GLU A 57 -1.55 10.62 1.64
CA GLU A 57 -2.46 11.69 2.06
C GLU A 57 -3.81 11.63 1.35
N ARG A 58 -3.89 10.90 0.22
CA ARG A 58 -5.16 10.67 -0.49
C ARG A 58 -5.90 9.44 -0.01
N LEU A 59 -5.25 8.51 0.69
CA LEU A 59 -5.92 7.32 1.22
C LEU A 59 -6.89 7.74 2.34
N ARG A 60 -8.19 7.50 2.13
CA ARG A 60 -9.27 7.75 3.09
C ARG A 60 -9.57 6.50 3.91
N MET A 61 -9.59 5.35 3.25
CA MET A 61 -9.91 4.06 3.87
C MET A 61 -9.14 2.94 3.20
N SER A 62 -8.64 2.01 4.02
CA SER A 62 -8.15 0.70 3.59
C SER A 62 -8.92 -0.39 4.35
N SER A 63 -9.45 -1.37 3.63
CA SER A 63 -10.19 -2.49 4.23
C SER A 63 -9.94 -3.79 3.45
N ASP A 64 -10.41 -4.90 4.01
CA ASP A 64 -10.30 -6.21 3.38
C ASP A 64 -11.55 -7.08 3.57
N ASP A 65 -11.70 -8.10 2.72
CA ASP A 65 -12.77 -9.11 2.81
C ASP A 65 -12.43 -10.31 3.71
N GLY A 66 -11.21 -10.34 4.27
CA GLY A 66 -10.68 -11.45 5.05
C GLY A 66 -10.24 -12.68 4.25
N VAL A 67 -10.38 -12.67 2.92
CA VAL A 67 -10.11 -13.83 2.05
C VAL A 67 -8.99 -13.52 1.06
N HIS A 68 -9.20 -12.57 0.15
CA HIS A 68 -8.22 -12.26 -0.90
C HIS A 68 -8.30 -10.83 -1.46
N MET A 69 -9.36 -10.08 -1.15
CA MET A 69 -9.58 -8.74 -1.68
C MET A 69 -9.15 -7.65 -0.70
N ILE A 70 -8.36 -6.69 -1.18
CA ILE A 70 -8.11 -5.42 -0.48
C ILE A 70 -8.83 -4.28 -1.22
N PHE A 71 -9.40 -3.37 -0.44
CA PHE A 71 -10.13 -2.19 -0.93
C PHE A 71 -9.39 -0.94 -0.47
N LEU A 72 -9.06 -0.04 -1.40
CA LEU A 72 -8.36 1.21 -1.13
C LEU A 72 -9.17 2.38 -1.68
N ASP A 73 -9.75 3.19 -0.79
CA ASP A 73 -10.48 4.41 -1.15
C ASP A 73 -9.54 5.61 -1.12
N PHE A 74 -9.24 6.17 -2.29
CA PHE A 74 -8.46 7.40 -2.45
C PHE A 74 -9.34 8.66 -2.62
N GLY A 75 -10.66 8.47 -2.65
CA GLY A 75 -11.64 9.51 -2.97
C GLY A 75 -11.50 10.11 -4.36
N GLY A 76 -12.36 11.10 -4.65
CA GLY A 76 -12.29 11.83 -5.93
C GLY A 76 -12.64 10.95 -7.14
N PRO A 77 -12.08 11.23 -8.33
CA PRO A 77 -12.41 10.53 -9.57
C PRO A 77 -11.85 9.10 -9.65
N GLU A 78 -10.81 8.76 -8.88
CA GLU A 78 -10.24 7.41 -8.86
C GLU A 78 -11.04 6.41 -8.02
N ALA A 79 -12.00 6.91 -7.20
CA ALA A 79 -12.90 6.14 -6.35
C ALA A 79 -12.17 5.06 -5.50
N GLU A 80 -12.93 4.11 -4.96
CA GLU A 80 -12.38 2.91 -4.35
C GLU A 80 -11.83 1.97 -5.43
N ILE A 81 -10.57 1.54 -5.28
CA ILE A 81 -10.01 0.46 -6.09
C ILE A 81 -10.07 -0.86 -5.32
N GLN A 82 -10.27 -1.94 -6.07
CA GLN A 82 -10.35 -3.30 -5.54
C GLN A 82 -9.25 -4.14 -6.17
N LEU A 83 -8.46 -4.80 -5.33
CA LEU A 83 -7.31 -5.60 -5.76
C LEU A 83 -7.44 -7.00 -5.19
N ASP A 84 -7.25 -7.99 -6.04
CA ASP A 84 -7.15 -9.39 -5.63
C ASP A 84 -5.69 -9.71 -5.33
N LEU A 85 -5.34 -10.00 -4.07
CA LEU A 85 -3.98 -10.34 -3.65
C LEU A 85 -3.68 -11.85 -3.74
N HIS A 86 -4.64 -12.66 -4.19
CA HIS A 86 -4.57 -14.13 -4.25
C HIS A 86 -4.24 -14.81 -2.91
N SER A 87 -4.34 -14.05 -1.82
CA SER A 87 -3.94 -14.43 -0.47
C SER A 87 -4.60 -13.49 0.54
N CYS A 88 -4.67 -13.91 1.80
CA CYS A 88 -5.31 -13.12 2.84
C CYS A 88 -4.65 -11.72 2.95
N PRO A 89 -5.40 -10.63 2.69
CA PRO A 89 -4.88 -9.27 2.57
C PRO A 89 -4.55 -8.59 3.91
N LYS A 90 -4.87 -9.25 5.04
CA LYS A 90 -4.73 -8.68 6.39
C LYS A 90 -3.31 -8.18 6.68
N THR A 91 -2.29 -8.88 6.19
CA THR A 91 -0.89 -8.47 6.32
C THR A 91 -0.62 -7.15 5.60
N MET A 92 -1.17 -6.98 4.39
CA MET A 92 -0.97 -5.76 3.60
C MET A 92 -1.68 -4.56 4.25
N VAL A 93 -2.90 -4.76 4.75
CA VAL A 93 -3.62 -3.72 5.53
C VAL A 93 -2.80 -3.30 6.75
N PHE A 94 -2.22 -4.25 7.48
CA PHE A 94 -1.36 -3.94 8.63
C PHE A 94 -0.09 -3.16 8.25
N ILE A 95 0.54 -3.49 7.11
CA ILE A 95 1.71 -2.77 6.59
C ILE A 95 1.35 -1.32 6.26
N ILE A 96 0.22 -1.10 5.58
CA ILE A 96 -0.29 0.24 5.24
C ILE A 96 -0.44 1.10 6.50
N HIS A 97 -1.08 0.57 7.54
CA HIS A 97 -1.23 1.27 8.81
C HIS A 97 0.10 1.53 9.52
N SER A 98 1.02 0.56 9.48
CA SER A 98 2.35 0.70 10.09
C SER A 98 3.16 1.80 9.41
N PHE A 99 3.13 1.85 8.08
CA PHE A 99 3.82 2.87 7.29
C PHE A 99 3.21 4.25 7.52
N LEU A 100 1.87 4.35 7.54
CA LEU A 100 1.19 5.61 7.85
C LEU A 100 1.55 6.10 9.27
N SER A 101 1.50 5.22 10.27
CA SER A 101 1.86 5.55 11.66
C SER A 101 3.31 6.04 11.78
N ALA A 102 4.26 5.35 11.13
CA ALA A 102 5.66 5.76 11.08
C ALA A 102 5.82 7.14 10.41
N LYS A 103 5.17 7.35 9.25
CA LYS A 103 5.21 8.63 8.52
C LYS A 103 4.70 9.79 9.38
N VAL A 104 3.55 9.61 10.03
CA VAL A 104 2.93 10.62 10.89
C VAL A 104 3.82 10.94 12.10
N LYS A 105 4.41 9.92 12.74
CA LYS A 105 5.38 10.10 13.85
C LYS A 105 6.60 10.90 13.38
N ARG A 106 7.18 10.55 12.23
CA ARG A 106 8.36 11.22 11.66
C ARG A 106 8.09 12.68 11.32
N LEU A 107 6.89 13.00 10.83
CA LEU A 107 6.47 14.38 10.53
C LEU A 107 6.12 15.20 11.79
N GLY A 108 6.13 14.60 12.98
CA GLY A 108 5.77 15.27 14.23
C GLY A 108 4.30 15.70 14.30
N LEU A 109 3.43 15.03 13.53
CA LEU A 109 2.00 15.37 13.43
C LEU A 109 1.15 14.72 14.54
N LEU A 110 1.76 13.88 15.38
CA LEU A 110 1.17 13.37 16.62
C LEU A 110 1.91 14.02 17.79
N ALA A 111 1.19 14.86 18.55
CA ALA A 111 1.61 15.44 19.82
C ALA A 111 1.20 14.54 20.99
#